data_AF-A0A9D5S2I3-F1
#
_entry.id   AF-A0A9D5S2I3-F1
#
_cell.length_a   1.000
_cell.length_b   1.000
_cell.length_c   1.000
_cell.angle_alpha   90.00
_cell.angle_beta   90.00
_cell.angle_gamma   90.00
#
_symmetry.space_group_name_H-M   'P 1'
#
loop_
_entity.id
_entity.type
_entity.pdbx_description
1 polymer ?
#
loop_
_entity_poly.entity_id
_entity_poly.type
_entity_poly.pdbx_seq_one_letter_code
_entity_poly.pdbx_strand_id
1 'polypeptide(L)'
;MKLQTPVTDERCNVGISYNDKIMMLGSCFSDSIGTQLKNFGFDVCVNPFGTLYNPASILSSIRRLISGDPFTAEECVSIGAGDGRICSFSHHTSFARGSEEDFIENANRKLQEAHSFFMECNKIIITLGTSWCFKHVEKGRIVSNCLKRNAAEFERIFLDEIQTVAMLNEIVTLCHDKEFIFTVSPIRHFKDGAHGNQLSKASLLLSVDKIIRSMGSGLDYFPAYEIMMDELRDYRFYADDMCHPSQQAVDYIRERFLDWALPADEQDRLKENIRAYRHGCHIVK
;
A
#
# COMPACT_ATOMS: atom_id res chain seq x y z
N MET A 1 -15.84 21.17 -26.26
CA MET A 1 -14.40 21.02 -25.95
C MET A 1 -14.26 19.89 -24.93
N LYS A 2 -13.48 18.84 -25.22
CA LYS A 2 -13.22 17.75 -24.27
C LYS A 2 -12.06 18.20 -23.38
N LEU A 3 -12.34 18.49 -22.11
CA LEU A 3 -11.39 19.08 -21.15
C LEU A 3 -10.68 18.05 -20.25
N GLN A 4 -10.98 16.77 -20.44
CA GLN A 4 -10.36 15.67 -19.73
C GLN A 4 -9.82 14.64 -20.72
N THR A 5 -8.72 14.02 -20.35
CA THR A 5 -8.14 12.86 -21.05
C THR A 5 -8.33 11.64 -20.16
N PRO A 6 -9.44 10.90 -20.31
CA PRO A 6 -9.65 9.69 -19.54
C PRO A 6 -8.53 8.70 -19.81
N VAL A 7 -7.89 8.22 -18.76
CA VAL A 7 -7.02 7.05 -18.78
C VAL A 7 -7.92 5.87 -19.12
N THR A 8 -7.63 5.22 -20.24
CA THR A 8 -8.32 4.03 -20.69
C THR A 8 -7.60 2.81 -20.13
N ASP A 9 -8.31 2.03 -19.34
CA ASP A 9 -7.76 0.86 -18.67
C ASP A 9 -8.14 -0.37 -19.50
N GLU A 10 -7.22 -1.32 -19.62
CA GLU A 10 -7.58 -2.64 -20.15
C GLU A 10 -8.58 -3.30 -19.19
N ARG A 11 -9.39 -4.23 -19.73
CA ARG A 11 -10.42 -4.91 -18.94
C ARG A 11 -9.77 -5.63 -17.76
N CYS A 12 -10.26 -5.38 -16.55
CA CYS A 12 -9.83 -6.10 -15.35
C CYS A 12 -10.10 -7.60 -15.52
N ASN A 13 -9.08 -8.43 -15.31
CA ASN A 13 -9.14 -9.89 -15.39
C ASN A 13 -9.23 -10.52 -14.01
N VAL A 14 -8.56 -9.94 -13.01
CA VAL A 14 -8.51 -10.41 -11.63
C VAL A 14 -9.78 -9.99 -10.87
N GLY A 15 -10.11 -8.70 -10.91
CA GLY A 15 -11.25 -8.11 -10.21
C GLY A 15 -11.25 -8.30 -8.70
N ILE A 16 -12.29 -7.78 -8.06
CA ILE A 16 -12.63 -8.03 -6.66
C ILE A 16 -14.15 -8.30 -6.54
N SER A 17 -14.55 -9.01 -5.49
CA SER A 17 -15.94 -9.32 -5.14
C SER A 17 -16.14 -9.21 -3.63
N TYR A 18 -17.39 -9.08 -3.20
CA TYR A 18 -17.78 -9.17 -1.79
C TYR A 18 -17.53 -10.55 -1.15
N ASN A 19 -17.21 -11.58 -1.94
CA ASN A 19 -16.81 -12.90 -1.44
C ASN A 19 -15.30 -13.02 -1.25
N ASP A 20 -14.51 -12.04 -1.71
CA ASP A 20 -13.06 -12.06 -1.58
C ASP A 20 -12.63 -11.61 -0.18
N LYS A 21 -11.54 -12.23 0.28
CA LYS A 21 -10.72 -11.73 1.39
C LYS A 21 -9.51 -11.02 0.81
N ILE A 22 -9.41 -9.72 1.06
CA ILE A 22 -8.48 -8.83 0.35
C ILE A 22 -7.41 -8.32 1.32
N MET A 23 -6.15 -8.67 1.06
CA MET A 23 -5.01 -8.07 1.74
C MET A 23 -4.53 -6.85 0.94
N MET A 24 -4.44 -5.68 1.58
CA MET A 24 -3.92 -4.46 0.96
C MET A 24 -2.61 -4.04 1.64
N LEU A 25 -1.55 -3.91 0.86
CA LEU A 25 -0.22 -3.51 1.32
C LEU A 25 0.30 -2.35 0.47
N GLY A 26 0.88 -1.33 1.09
CA GLY A 26 1.48 -0.25 0.32
C GLY A 26 1.45 1.11 1.00
N SER A 27 1.51 2.15 0.17
CA SER A 27 1.55 3.54 0.62
C SER A 27 0.28 3.93 1.39
N CYS A 28 0.27 5.13 1.98
CA CYS A 28 -0.90 5.61 2.74
C CYS A 28 -2.14 5.80 1.84
N PHE A 29 -1.97 5.76 0.52
CA PHE A 29 -3.08 5.65 -0.41
C PHE A 29 -3.86 4.32 -0.24
N SER A 30 -3.18 3.21 0.07
CA SER A 30 -3.83 1.94 0.42
C SER A 30 -4.70 2.08 1.66
N ASP A 31 -4.24 2.83 2.67
CA ASP A 31 -5.01 3.08 3.89
C ASP A 31 -6.32 3.83 3.57
N SER A 32 -6.25 4.85 2.72
CA SER A 32 -7.41 5.62 2.28
C SER A 32 -8.42 4.78 1.50
N ILE A 33 -7.97 4.03 0.48
CA ILE A 33 -8.85 3.20 -0.34
C ILE A 33 -9.40 2.03 0.48
N GLY A 34 -8.55 1.33 1.22
CA GLY A 34 -8.93 0.15 2.00
C GLY A 34 -9.90 0.48 3.14
N THR A 35 -9.76 1.64 3.80
CA THR A 35 -10.75 2.12 4.77
C THR A 35 -12.13 2.30 4.13
N GLN A 36 -12.18 2.84 2.92
CA GLN A 36 -13.44 3.03 2.20
C GLN A 36 -14.04 1.72 1.72
N LEU A 37 -13.24 0.78 1.21
CA LEU A 37 -13.70 -0.56 0.86
C LEU A 37 -14.29 -1.28 2.09
N LYS A 38 -13.62 -1.21 3.24
CA LYS A 38 -14.16 -1.77 4.48
C LYS A 38 -15.49 -1.13 4.88
N ASN A 39 -15.60 0.19 4.76
CA ASN A 39 -16.86 0.92 5.01
C ASN A 39 -17.97 0.54 4.03
N PHE A 40 -17.63 0.07 2.83
CA PHE A 40 -18.56 -0.40 1.81
C PHE A 40 -18.83 -1.92 1.89
N GLY A 41 -18.36 -2.58 2.95
CA GLY A 41 -18.70 -3.96 3.28
C GLY A 41 -17.79 -5.03 2.67
N PHE A 42 -16.63 -4.66 2.10
CA PHE A 42 -15.62 -5.63 1.66
C PHE A 42 -14.83 -6.18 2.86
N ASP A 43 -14.39 -7.44 2.78
CA ASP A 43 -13.54 -8.06 3.80
C ASP A 43 -12.06 -7.76 3.51
N VAL A 44 -11.53 -6.71 4.17
CA VAL A 44 -10.22 -6.14 3.88
C VAL A 44 -9.34 -6.05 5.12
N CYS A 45 -8.09 -6.52 5.01
CA CYS A 45 -7.00 -6.21 5.92
C CYS A 45 -6.03 -5.23 5.24
N VAL A 46 -5.79 -4.07 5.85
CA VAL A 46 -4.98 -3.00 5.25
C VAL A 46 -3.76 -2.73 6.10
N ASN A 47 -2.57 -2.80 5.49
CA ASN A 47 -1.29 -2.40 6.07
C ASN A 47 -1.15 -2.85 7.55
N PRO A 48 -1.09 -4.18 7.81
CA PRO A 48 -1.10 -4.70 9.17
C PRO A 48 0.11 -4.31 10.03
N PHE A 49 1.19 -3.80 9.42
CA PHE A 49 2.35 -3.21 10.10
C PHE A 49 2.46 -1.69 9.90
N GLY A 50 1.43 -1.08 9.30
CA GLY A 50 1.41 0.30 8.83
C GLY A 50 1.95 0.48 7.42
N THR A 51 2.00 1.73 6.97
CA THR A 51 2.29 2.11 5.59
C THR A 51 3.67 1.65 5.10
N LEU A 52 3.72 1.07 3.90
CA LEU A 52 4.93 0.56 3.24
C LEU A 52 5.09 1.16 1.84
N TYR A 53 6.18 1.87 1.57
CA TYR A 53 6.29 2.59 0.29
C TYR A 53 7.07 1.84 -0.79
N ASN A 54 7.99 0.96 -0.43
CA ASN A 54 8.93 0.35 -1.39
C ASN A 54 8.77 -1.17 -1.49
N PRO A 55 9.13 -1.78 -2.64
CA PRO A 55 9.04 -3.22 -2.87
C PRO A 55 9.73 -4.07 -1.80
N ALA A 56 10.92 -3.68 -1.33
CA ALA A 56 11.68 -4.44 -0.34
C ALA A 56 10.95 -4.54 1.01
N SER A 57 10.32 -3.45 1.46
CA SER A 57 9.55 -3.41 2.71
C SER A 57 8.28 -4.25 2.62
N ILE A 58 7.63 -4.25 1.45
CA ILE A 58 6.45 -5.06 1.17
C ILE A 58 6.83 -6.54 1.16
N LEU A 59 7.91 -6.93 0.48
CA LEU A 59 8.43 -8.30 0.50
C LEU A 59 8.78 -8.76 1.92
N SER A 60 9.45 -7.92 2.72
CA SER A 60 9.75 -8.24 4.11
C SER A 60 8.48 -8.45 4.95
N SER A 61 7.44 -7.66 4.69
CA SER A 61 6.16 -7.78 5.40
C SER A 61 5.41 -9.05 4.99
N ILE A 62 5.39 -9.39 3.69
CA ILE A 62 4.80 -10.62 3.19
C ILE A 62 5.51 -11.85 3.75
N ARG A 63 6.85 -11.87 3.77
CA ARG A 63 7.60 -12.97 4.39
C ARG A 63 7.23 -13.16 5.86
N ARG A 64 7.06 -12.05 6.61
CA ARG A 64 6.62 -12.09 8.02
C ARG A 64 5.17 -12.57 8.17
N LEU A 65 4.27 -12.16 7.27
CA LEU A 65 2.89 -12.65 7.24
C LEU A 65 2.81 -14.14 6.90
N ILE A 66 3.70 -14.66 6.05
CA ILE A 66 3.76 -16.08 5.74
C ILE A 66 4.31 -16.88 6.93
N SER A 67 5.43 -16.46 7.51
CA SER A 67 6.08 -17.22 8.58
C SER A 67 5.32 -17.15 9.91
N GLY A 68 4.63 -16.04 10.18
CA GLY A 68 3.98 -15.80 11.46
C GLY A 68 4.97 -15.62 12.62
N ASP A 69 6.27 -15.44 12.33
CA ASP A 69 7.31 -15.36 13.35
C ASP A 69 7.09 -14.16 14.26
N PRO A 70 7.01 -14.34 15.59
CA PRO A 70 6.78 -13.23 16.51
C PRO A 70 7.94 -12.23 16.49
N PHE A 71 7.61 -10.95 16.64
CA PHE A 71 8.55 -9.90 16.98
C PHE A 71 9.10 -10.11 18.40
N THR A 72 10.40 -9.87 18.57
CA THR A 72 11.11 -10.05 19.83
C THR A 72 11.74 -8.74 20.30
N ALA A 73 12.32 -8.75 21.52
CA ALA A 73 13.05 -7.61 22.07
C ALA A 73 14.22 -7.14 21.17
N GLU A 74 14.84 -8.03 20.39
CA GLU A 74 15.93 -7.67 19.46
C GLU A 74 15.48 -6.76 18.31
N GLU A 75 14.17 -6.76 18.02
CA GLU A 75 13.54 -5.91 17.01
C GLU A 75 13.01 -4.59 17.59
N CYS A 76 13.03 -4.42 18.92
CA CYS A 76 12.64 -3.19 19.58
C CYS A 76 13.64 -2.07 19.31
N VAL A 77 13.11 -0.89 18.99
CA VAL A 77 13.88 0.30 18.64
C VAL A 77 13.19 1.51 19.24
N SER A 78 13.92 2.27 20.04
CA SER A 78 13.45 3.57 20.52
C SER A 78 13.41 4.60 19.38
N ILE A 79 12.30 5.32 19.29
CA ILE A 79 12.08 6.40 18.31
C ILE A 79 12.97 7.60 18.65
N GLY A 80 13.61 8.15 17.64
CA GLY A 80 14.50 9.31 17.78
C GLY A 80 13.75 10.65 17.98
N ALA A 81 14.49 11.75 17.83
CA ALA A 81 13.97 13.12 17.96
C ALA A 81 13.23 13.41 19.28
N GLY A 82 13.66 12.77 20.38
CA GLY A 82 13.11 12.99 21.72
C GLY A 82 11.77 12.29 22.01
N ASP A 83 11.26 11.45 21.11
CA ASP A 83 10.00 10.71 21.30
C ASP A 83 10.16 9.57 22.33
N GLY A 84 11.23 8.75 22.20
CA GLY A 84 11.62 7.77 23.21
C GLY A 84 10.76 6.49 23.27
N ARG A 85 9.53 6.52 22.75
CA ARG A 85 8.66 5.33 22.64
C ARG A 85 9.31 4.21 21.83
N ILE A 86 8.89 2.98 22.09
CA ILE A 86 9.41 1.77 21.45
C ILE A 86 8.58 1.41 20.22
N CYS A 87 9.26 1.05 19.14
CA CYS A 87 8.68 0.52 17.90
C CYS A 87 9.63 -0.53 17.30
N SER A 88 9.46 -0.86 16.01
CA SER A 88 10.41 -1.65 15.23
C SER A 88 10.59 -1.04 13.85
N PHE A 89 11.73 -1.27 13.22
CA PHE A 89 12.02 -0.84 11.85
C PHE A 89 11.07 -1.40 10.79
N SER A 90 10.31 -2.45 11.13
CA SER A 90 9.29 -3.05 10.28
C SER A 90 7.91 -2.38 10.40
N HIS A 91 7.74 -1.41 11.30
CA HIS A 91 6.44 -0.83 11.61
C HIS A 91 6.36 0.68 11.39
N HIS A 92 5.18 1.16 11.05
CA HIS A 92 4.86 2.58 11.11
C HIS A 92 4.84 3.09 12.57
N THR A 93 5.12 4.38 12.77
CA THR A 93 5.18 5.00 14.11
C THR A 93 3.86 4.95 14.89
N SER A 94 2.74 4.64 14.24
CA SER A 94 1.46 4.37 14.92
C SER A 94 1.49 3.13 15.81
N PHE A 95 2.45 2.23 15.61
CA PHE A 95 2.68 1.07 16.47
C PHE A 95 3.47 1.40 17.74
N ALA A 96 4.01 2.62 17.86
CA ALA A 96 4.86 2.98 18.99
C ALA A 96 4.13 2.83 20.34
N ARG A 97 4.81 2.29 21.35
CA ARG A 97 4.30 2.10 22.72
C ARG A 97 5.28 2.64 23.76
N GLY A 98 4.81 2.76 25.01
CA GLY A 98 5.60 3.32 26.11
C GLY A 98 6.71 2.40 26.61
N SER A 99 6.56 1.08 26.44
CA SER A 99 7.50 0.06 26.88
C SER A 99 7.77 -0.97 25.77
N GLU A 100 8.84 -1.75 25.92
CA GLU A 100 9.14 -2.86 25.01
C GLU A 100 8.08 -3.96 25.12
N GLU A 101 7.66 -4.27 26.34
CA GLU A 101 6.62 -5.27 26.62
C GLU A 101 5.30 -4.90 25.92
N ASP A 102 4.81 -3.67 26.10
CA ASP A 102 3.57 -3.20 25.47
C ASP A 102 3.68 -3.21 23.93
N PHE A 103 4.86 -2.85 23.40
CA PHE A 103 5.10 -2.87 21.96
C PHE A 103 5.04 -4.30 21.41
N ILE A 104 5.78 -5.23 22.03
CA ILE A 104 5.86 -6.63 21.61
C ILE A 104 4.48 -7.28 21.68
N GLU A 105 3.74 -7.09 22.78
CA GLU A 105 2.39 -7.62 22.93
C GLU A 105 1.47 -7.12 21.82
N ASN A 106 1.45 -5.80 21.60
CA ASN A 106 0.61 -5.21 20.56
C ASN A 106 1.02 -5.65 19.14
N ALA A 107 2.31 -5.65 18.84
CA ALA A 107 2.84 -6.03 17.53
C ALA A 107 2.53 -7.49 17.23
N ASN A 108 2.74 -8.40 18.19
CA ASN A 108 2.48 -9.82 18.00
C ASN A 108 0.99 -10.14 17.94
N ARG A 109 0.15 -9.47 18.72
CA ARG A 109 -1.31 -9.61 18.57
C ARG A 109 -1.75 -9.21 17.16
N LYS A 110 -1.25 -8.09 16.64
CA LYS A 110 -1.56 -7.63 15.27
C LYS A 110 -0.98 -8.54 14.20
N LEU A 111 0.22 -9.08 14.41
CA LEU A 111 0.80 -10.08 13.53
C LEU A 111 -0.07 -11.33 13.45
N GLN A 112 -0.54 -11.87 14.58
CA GLN A 112 -1.36 -13.08 14.57
C GLN A 112 -2.70 -12.85 13.85
N GLU A 113 -3.39 -11.73 14.15
CA GLU A 113 -4.60 -11.33 13.41
C GLU A 113 -4.36 -11.26 11.89
N ALA A 114 -3.25 -10.62 11.48
CA ALA A 114 -2.92 -10.42 10.08
C ALA A 114 -2.42 -11.68 9.38
N HIS A 115 -1.66 -12.54 10.09
CA HIS A 115 -1.19 -13.84 9.61
C HIS A 115 -2.38 -14.73 9.28
N SER A 116 -3.32 -14.90 10.22
CA SER A 116 -4.53 -15.69 9.97
C SER A 116 -5.34 -15.15 8.79
N PHE A 117 -5.51 -13.83 8.69
CA PHE A 117 -6.17 -13.23 7.53
C PHE A 117 -5.41 -13.50 6.22
N PHE A 118 -4.08 -13.37 6.22
CA PHE A 118 -3.23 -13.56 5.04
C PHE A 118 -3.25 -15.00 4.53
N MET A 119 -3.32 -15.97 5.43
CA MET A 119 -3.43 -17.39 5.04
C MET A 119 -4.76 -17.69 4.34
N GLU A 120 -5.84 -16.98 4.69
CA GLU A 120 -7.17 -17.15 4.10
C GLU A 120 -7.46 -16.21 2.92
N CYS A 121 -6.67 -15.16 2.73
CA CYS A 121 -6.92 -14.19 1.66
C CYS A 121 -6.64 -14.79 0.28
N ASN A 122 -7.49 -14.45 -0.69
CA ASN A 122 -7.35 -14.87 -2.08
C ASN A 122 -6.94 -13.73 -3.02
N LYS A 123 -7.05 -12.47 -2.56
CA LYS A 123 -6.61 -11.28 -3.30
C LYS A 123 -5.55 -10.51 -2.52
N ILE A 124 -4.51 -10.05 -3.22
CA ILE A 124 -3.52 -9.11 -2.69
C ILE A 124 -3.47 -7.86 -3.58
N ILE A 125 -3.69 -6.69 -2.98
CA ILE A 125 -3.53 -5.40 -3.65
C ILE A 125 -2.25 -4.74 -3.13
N ILE A 126 -1.32 -4.44 -4.04
CA ILE A 126 -0.03 -3.82 -3.71
C ILE A 126 0.04 -2.40 -4.31
N THR A 127 0.11 -1.38 -3.45
CA THR A 127 0.30 0.02 -3.85
C THR A 127 1.75 0.47 -3.65
N LEU A 128 2.52 0.52 -4.73
CA LEU A 128 3.93 0.90 -4.71
C LEU A 128 4.09 2.44 -4.67
N GLY A 129 4.79 2.94 -3.65
CA GLY A 129 5.03 4.37 -3.43
C GLY A 129 6.28 4.89 -4.11
N THR A 130 7.43 4.27 -3.84
CA THR A 130 8.75 4.71 -4.33
C THR A 130 9.73 3.54 -4.45
N SER A 131 10.71 3.69 -5.33
CA SER A 131 11.88 2.81 -5.46
C SER A 131 13.00 3.18 -4.49
N TRP A 132 12.88 4.31 -3.76
CA TRP A 132 13.86 4.68 -2.74
C TRP A 132 13.63 3.90 -1.44
N CYS A 133 14.72 3.35 -0.93
CA CYS A 133 14.78 2.63 0.33
C CYS A 133 15.78 3.28 1.29
N PHE A 134 15.66 2.91 2.56
CA PHE A 134 16.67 3.19 3.57
C PHE A 134 17.16 1.86 4.13
N LYS A 135 18.48 1.65 4.09
CA LYS A 135 19.14 0.49 4.66
C LYS A 135 19.81 0.91 5.96
N HIS A 136 19.47 0.23 7.05
CA HIS A 136 20.16 0.45 8.31
C HIS A 136 21.59 -0.09 8.20
N VAL A 137 22.59 0.76 8.45
CA VAL A 137 24.00 0.44 8.19
C VAL A 137 24.46 -0.75 9.02
N GLU A 138 24.26 -0.70 10.34
CA GLU A 138 24.72 -1.75 11.26
C GLU A 138 23.99 -3.09 11.05
N LYS A 139 22.65 -3.09 10.99
CA LYS A 139 21.84 -4.30 10.77
C LYS A 139 21.88 -4.82 9.32
N GLY A 140 22.50 -4.09 8.39
CA GLY A 140 22.68 -4.51 6.99
C GLY A 140 21.39 -4.74 6.19
N ARG A 141 20.22 -4.29 6.67
CA ARG A 141 18.90 -4.58 6.07
C ARG A 141 18.11 -3.32 5.73
N ILE A 142 17.27 -3.41 4.71
CA ILE A 142 16.29 -2.37 4.37
C ILE A 142 15.24 -2.30 5.47
N VAL A 143 14.88 -1.08 5.88
CA VAL A 143 13.87 -0.81 6.90
C VAL A 143 12.63 -0.17 6.27
N SER A 144 11.46 -0.44 6.87
CA SER A 144 10.20 0.16 6.44
C SER A 144 10.02 1.58 6.99
N ASN A 145 10.60 1.87 8.15
CA ASN A 145 10.56 3.18 8.76
C ASN A 145 11.89 3.49 9.47
N CYS A 146 12.45 4.69 9.27
CA CYS A 146 13.66 5.12 9.98
C CYS A 146 13.40 5.59 11.43
N LEU A 147 12.14 5.65 11.86
CA LEU A 147 11.71 5.97 13.23
C LEU A 147 12.27 7.29 13.77
N LYS A 148 12.40 8.31 12.91
CA LYS A 148 12.99 9.63 13.24
C LYS A 148 14.38 9.54 13.89
N ARG A 149 15.10 8.44 13.68
CA ARG A 149 16.45 8.22 14.17
C ARG A 149 17.47 9.02 13.36
N ASN A 150 18.73 9.00 13.79
CA ASN A 150 19.76 9.79 13.14
C ASN A 150 19.94 9.31 11.70
N ALA A 151 19.94 10.24 10.74
CA ALA A 151 20.10 9.93 9.33
C ALA A 151 21.41 9.18 9.03
N ALA A 152 22.47 9.37 9.84
CA ALA A 152 23.74 8.67 9.70
C ALA A 152 23.64 7.14 9.96
N GLU A 153 22.57 6.67 10.60
CA GLU A 153 22.31 5.24 10.81
C GLU A 153 21.81 4.55 9.52
N PHE A 154 21.47 5.34 8.50
CA PHE A 154 20.83 4.84 7.27
C PHE A 154 21.59 5.26 6.02
N GLU A 155 21.78 4.28 5.15
CA GLU A 155 22.16 4.49 3.77
C GLU A 155 20.91 4.56 2.91
N ARG A 156 20.83 5.55 2.03
CA ARG A 156 19.72 5.68 1.10
C ARG A 156 20.06 4.95 -0.21
N ILE A 157 19.20 4.04 -0.63
CA ILE A 157 19.43 3.16 -1.78
C ILE A 157 18.28 3.31 -2.77
N PHE A 158 18.61 3.41 -4.06
CA PHE A 158 17.61 3.34 -5.13
C PHE A 158 17.50 1.90 -5.62
N LEU A 159 16.30 1.34 -5.60
CA LEU A 159 16.02 0.06 -6.25
C LEU A 159 15.82 0.31 -7.74
N ASP A 160 16.68 -0.26 -8.57
CA ASP A 160 16.49 -0.23 -10.01
C ASP A 160 15.37 -1.18 -10.47
N GLU A 161 15.10 -1.21 -11.77
CA GLU A 161 14.10 -2.10 -12.37
C GLU A 161 14.42 -3.58 -12.11
N ILE A 162 15.69 -3.99 -12.15
CA ILE A 162 16.11 -5.40 -12.01
C ILE A 162 15.82 -5.87 -10.59
N GLN A 163 16.26 -5.10 -9.59
CA GLN A 163 16.03 -5.40 -8.18
C GLN A 163 14.54 -5.38 -7.85
N THR A 164 13.80 -4.40 -8.39
CA THR A 164 12.36 -4.29 -8.17
C THR A 164 11.62 -5.49 -8.78
N VAL A 165 11.92 -5.88 -10.03
CA VAL A 165 11.34 -7.07 -10.65
C VAL A 165 11.64 -8.33 -9.85
N ALA A 166 12.89 -8.51 -9.40
CA ALA A 166 13.26 -9.68 -8.59
C ALA A 166 12.41 -9.77 -7.31
N MET A 167 12.22 -8.65 -6.60
CA MET A 167 11.40 -8.62 -5.39
C MET A 167 9.92 -8.87 -5.67
N LEU A 168 9.36 -8.25 -6.70
CA LEU A 168 7.94 -8.46 -7.04
C LEU A 168 7.69 -9.89 -7.54
N ASN A 169 8.59 -10.47 -8.33
CA ASN A 169 8.52 -11.87 -8.73
C ASN A 169 8.57 -12.82 -7.53
N GLU A 170 9.43 -12.53 -6.55
CA GLU A 170 9.48 -13.31 -5.33
C GLU A 170 8.16 -13.23 -4.55
N ILE A 171 7.59 -12.03 -4.40
CA ILE A 171 6.28 -11.84 -3.75
C ILE A 171 5.21 -12.73 -4.41
N VAL A 172 5.10 -12.66 -5.74
CA VAL A 172 4.09 -13.43 -6.48
C VAL A 172 4.35 -14.93 -6.37
N THR A 173 5.61 -15.36 -6.43
CA THR A 173 6.00 -16.77 -6.30
C THR A 173 5.66 -17.33 -4.91
N LEU A 174 5.94 -16.56 -3.85
CA LEU A 174 5.63 -16.93 -2.47
C LEU A 174 4.11 -17.07 -2.23
N CYS A 175 3.29 -16.39 -3.03
CA CYS A 175 1.84 -16.30 -2.89
C CYS A 175 1.12 -16.78 -4.16
N HIS A 176 1.64 -17.82 -4.81
CA HIS A 176 1.16 -18.31 -6.10
C HIS A 176 -0.30 -18.80 -6.09
N ASP A 177 -0.87 -19.03 -4.90
CA ASP A 177 -2.26 -19.38 -4.65
C ASP A 177 -3.21 -18.16 -4.66
N LYS A 178 -2.69 -16.95 -4.81
CA LYS A 178 -3.42 -15.68 -4.68
C LYS A 178 -3.34 -14.87 -5.97
N GLU A 179 -4.36 -14.06 -6.21
CA GLU A 179 -4.36 -13.13 -7.33
C GLU A 179 -3.97 -11.72 -6.89
N PHE A 180 -3.37 -10.97 -7.80
CA PHE A 180 -2.73 -9.70 -7.51
C PHE A 180 -3.32 -8.54 -8.31
N ILE A 181 -3.49 -7.41 -7.64
CA ILE A 181 -3.67 -6.11 -8.29
C ILE A 181 -2.52 -5.21 -7.84
N PHE A 182 -1.64 -4.86 -8.76
CA PHE A 182 -0.61 -3.86 -8.53
C PHE A 182 -1.14 -2.47 -8.87
N THR A 183 -0.64 -1.46 -8.16
CA THR A 183 -0.88 -0.07 -8.53
C THR A 183 0.29 0.79 -8.08
N VAL A 184 0.59 1.86 -8.81
CA VAL A 184 1.57 2.85 -8.39
C VAL A 184 0.83 3.99 -7.69
N SER A 185 1.31 4.37 -6.51
CA SER A 185 0.63 5.38 -5.69
C SER A 185 0.56 6.73 -6.40
N PRO A 186 -0.59 7.43 -6.36
CA PRO A 186 -0.74 8.78 -6.90
C PRO A 186 -0.01 9.86 -6.07
N ILE A 187 0.49 9.52 -4.88
CA ILE A 187 1.21 10.45 -4.01
C ILE A 187 2.56 10.80 -4.63
N ARG A 188 2.86 12.10 -4.66
CA ARG A 188 4.12 12.64 -5.15
C ARG A 188 5.17 12.63 -4.03
N HIS A 189 6.32 12.03 -4.30
CA HIS A 189 7.48 12.01 -3.40
C HIS A 189 8.52 13.05 -3.84
N PHE A 190 8.30 14.31 -3.49
CA PHE A 190 9.16 15.42 -3.94
C PHE A 190 10.48 15.60 -3.18
N LYS A 191 10.87 14.65 -2.33
CA LYS A 191 12.16 14.72 -1.61
C LYS A 191 13.36 14.86 -2.56
N ASP A 192 13.24 14.32 -3.78
CA ASP A 192 14.25 14.41 -4.85
C ASP A 192 13.81 15.32 -6.01
N GLY A 193 12.88 16.21 -5.74
CA GLY A 193 12.22 17.03 -6.74
C GLY A 193 11.34 16.21 -7.71
N ALA A 194 10.77 16.91 -8.67
CA ALA A 194 9.84 16.31 -9.63
C ALA A 194 10.50 15.25 -10.51
N HIS A 195 11.74 15.49 -10.96
CA HIS A 195 12.46 14.54 -11.81
C HIS A 195 12.76 13.23 -11.07
N GLY A 196 13.26 13.29 -9.83
CA GLY A 196 13.52 12.09 -9.04
C GLY A 196 12.24 11.29 -8.73
N ASN A 197 11.12 11.97 -8.48
CA ASN A 197 9.82 11.30 -8.38
C ASN A 197 9.46 10.56 -9.68
N GLN A 198 9.61 11.20 -10.85
CA GLN A 198 9.31 10.56 -12.13
C GLN A 198 10.19 9.32 -12.39
N LEU A 199 11.49 9.41 -12.12
CA LEU A 199 12.39 8.26 -12.25
C LEU A 199 11.99 7.10 -11.32
N SER A 200 11.64 7.43 -10.08
CA SER A 200 11.14 6.43 -9.13
C SER A 200 9.84 5.79 -9.60
N LYS A 201 8.87 6.56 -10.11
CA LYS A 201 7.59 6.02 -10.59
C LYS A 201 7.81 5.17 -11.85
N ALA A 202 8.65 5.64 -12.77
CA ALA A 202 9.02 4.91 -13.98
C ALA A 202 9.65 3.54 -13.67
N SER A 203 10.57 3.47 -12.70
CA SER A 203 11.15 2.20 -12.25
C SER A 203 10.07 1.23 -11.76
N LEU A 204 9.13 1.68 -10.93
CA LEU A 204 8.04 0.82 -10.45
C LEU A 204 7.11 0.38 -11.58
N LEU A 205 6.72 1.29 -12.48
CA LEU A 205 5.84 1.01 -13.62
C LEU A 205 6.45 -0.03 -14.56
N LEU A 206 7.71 0.16 -14.95
CA LEU A 206 8.43 -0.78 -15.81
C LEU A 206 8.54 -2.17 -15.18
N SER A 207 8.81 -2.22 -13.87
CA SER A 207 8.88 -3.50 -13.16
C SER A 207 7.53 -4.21 -13.08
N VAL A 208 6.45 -3.48 -12.79
CA VAL A 208 5.09 -4.05 -12.74
C VAL A 208 4.64 -4.55 -14.11
N ASP A 209 4.84 -3.78 -15.17
CA ASP A 209 4.52 -4.22 -16.54
C ASP A 209 5.30 -5.48 -16.91
N LYS A 210 6.59 -5.55 -16.55
CA LYS A 210 7.44 -6.72 -16.82
C LYS A 210 6.99 -7.98 -16.09
N ILE A 211 6.61 -7.91 -14.81
CA ILE A 211 6.14 -9.10 -14.10
C ILE A 211 4.80 -9.59 -14.65
N ILE A 212 3.86 -8.67 -14.95
CA ILE A 212 2.53 -9.02 -15.47
C ILE A 212 2.68 -9.74 -16.82
N ARG A 213 3.48 -9.18 -17.73
CA ARG A 213 3.76 -9.82 -19.04
C ARG A 213 4.44 -11.18 -18.93
N SER A 214 5.27 -11.38 -17.89
CA SER A 214 6.04 -12.61 -17.73
C SER A 214 5.26 -13.75 -17.06
N MET A 215 4.35 -13.43 -16.14
CA MET A 215 3.61 -14.41 -15.35
C MET A 215 2.26 -14.79 -15.97
N GLY A 216 1.71 -13.94 -16.84
CA GLY A 216 0.43 -14.20 -17.52
C GLY A 216 -0.78 -13.81 -16.66
N SER A 217 -1.63 -14.78 -16.33
CA SER A 217 -2.91 -14.56 -15.64
C SER A 217 -2.77 -14.39 -14.12
N GLY A 218 -3.78 -13.78 -13.49
CA GLY A 218 -3.85 -13.62 -12.03
C GLY A 218 -3.13 -12.37 -11.50
N LEU A 219 -2.62 -11.51 -12.39
CA LEU A 219 -1.99 -10.24 -12.06
C LEU A 219 -2.57 -9.14 -12.96
N ASP A 220 -3.09 -8.08 -12.36
CA ASP A 220 -3.49 -6.86 -13.08
C ASP A 220 -2.77 -5.61 -12.54
N TYR A 221 -2.80 -4.54 -13.33
CA TYR A 221 -2.36 -3.21 -12.91
C TYR A 221 -3.51 -2.21 -12.95
N PHE A 222 -3.77 -1.54 -11.82
CA PHE A 222 -4.70 -0.41 -11.75
C PHE A 222 -3.94 0.93 -11.81
N PRO A 223 -4.25 1.83 -12.77
CA PRO A 223 -3.44 3.02 -13.03
C PRO A 223 -3.83 4.25 -12.19
N ALA A 224 -3.79 4.11 -10.86
CA ALA A 224 -4.12 5.21 -9.94
C ALA A 224 -3.20 6.44 -10.11
N TYR A 225 -1.91 6.23 -10.38
CA TYR A 225 -0.94 7.30 -10.60
C TYR A 225 -1.25 8.09 -11.86
N GLU A 226 -1.56 7.40 -12.95
CA GLU A 226 -1.90 7.98 -14.24
C GLU A 226 -3.23 8.71 -14.17
N ILE A 227 -4.26 8.16 -13.51
CA ILE A 227 -5.54 8.88 -13.30
C ILE A 227 -5.28 10.21 -12.57
N MET A 228 -4.45 10.19 -11.52
CA MET A 228 -4.07 11.42 -10.83
C MET A 228 -3.33 12.40 -11.75
N MET A 229 -2.43 11.90 -12.59
CA MET A 229 -1.57 12.71 -13.44
C MET A 229 -2.22 13.18 -14.74
N ASP A 230 -3.26 12.51 -15.23
CA ASP A 230 -3.82 12.73 -16.55
C ASP A 230 -5.26 13.24 -16.52
N GLU A 231 -6.07 12.80 -15.55
CA GLU A 231 -7.46 13.25 -15.35
C GLU A 231 -7.60 14.30 -14.26
N LEU A 232 -6.84 14.14 -13.17
CA LEU A 232 -6.89 15.00 -11.97
C LEU A 232 -5.70 15.97 -11.89
N ARG A 233 -5.31 16.55 -13.03
CA ARG A 233 -4.11 17.40 -13.18
C ARG A 233 -4.11 18.69 -12.35
N ASP A 234 -5.29 19.21 -12.03
CA ASP A 234 -5.45 20.52 -11.40
C ASP A 234 -5.05 20.48 -9.92
N TYR A 235 -4.41 21.56 -9.43
CA TYR A 235 -3.98 21.68 -8.04
C TYR A 235 -5.12 21.52 -7.02
N ARG A 236 -6.36 21.79 -7.41
CA ARG A 236 -7.55 21.54 -6.58
C ARG A 236 -7.68 20.09 -6.10
N PHE A 237 -7.03 19.16 -6.80
CA PHE A 237 -7.07 17.74 -6.48
C PHE A 237 -5.96 17.31 -5.53
N TYR A 238 -5.06 18.21 -5.14
CA TYR A 238 -4.05 17.98 -4.11
C TYR A 238 -4.53 18.50 -2.76
N ALA A 239 -4.09 17.84 -1.69
CA ALA A 239 -4.24 18.35 -0.33
C ALA A 239 -3.31 19.54 -0.07
N ASP A 240 -3.41 20.16 1.10
CA ASP A 240 -2.67 21.38 1.47
C ASP A 240 -1.13 21.23 1.37
N ASP A 241 -0.61 20.00 1.48
CA ASP A 241 0.82 19.71 1.34
C ASP A 241 1.30 19.60 -0.13
N MET A 242 0.39 19.75 -1.09
CA MET A 242 0.65 19.70 -2.53
C MET A 242 1.26 18.37 -3.03
N CYS A 243 1.27 17.34 -2.19
CA CYS A 243 1.88 16.04 -2.47
C CYS A 243 0.84 14.91 -2.45
N HIS A 244 -0.03 14.92 -1.44
CA HIS A 244 -1.09 13.94 -1.30
C HIS A 244 -2.32 14.33 -2.15
N PRO A 245 -3.05 13.34 -2.71
CA PRO A 245 -4.36 13.59 -3.27
C PRO A 245 -5.31 14.14 -2.19
N SER A 246 -6.12 15.12 -2.57
CA SER A 246 -7.28 15.57 -1.79
C SER A 246 -8.29 14.44 -1.60
N GLN A 247 -9.21 14.59 -0.63
CA GLN A 247 -10.28 13.61 -0.43
C GLN A 247 -11.14 13.43 -1.70
N GLN A 248 -11.40 14.51 -2.44
CA GLN A 248 -12.13 14.44 -3.71
C GLN A 248 -11.39 13.57 -4.74
N ALA A 249 -10.07 13.70 -4.83
CA ALA A 249 -9.26 12.88 -5.74
C ALA A 249 -9.23 11.42 -5.31
N VAL A 250 -9.10 11.13 -4.01
CA VAL A 250 -9.19 9.77 -3.46
C VAL A 250 -10.54 9.15 -3.81
N ASP A 251 -11.64 9.87 -3.60
CA ASP A 251 -12.99 9.39 -3.88
C ASP A 251 -13.20 9.07 -5.36
N TYR A 252 -12.69 9.93 -6.25
CA TYR A 252 -12.75 9.71 -7.69
C TYR A 252 -11.93 8.48 -8.12
N ILE A 253 -10.69 8.35 -7.64
CA ILE A 253 -9.86 7.19 -7.98
C ILE A 253 -10.46 5.89 -7.42
N ARG A 254 -11.09 5.93 -6.24
CA ARG A 254 -11.85 4.79 -5.70
C ARG A 254 -13.02 4.41 -6.61
N GLU A 255 -13.81 5.38 -7.06
CA GLU A 255 -14.92 5.13 -7.99
C GLU A 255 -14.40 4.47 -9.27
N ARG A 256 -13.31 5.00 -9.84
CA ARG A 256 -12.61 4.39 -10.98
C ARG A 256 -12.14 2.96 -10.71
N PHE A 257 -11.60 2.70 -9.53
CA PHE A 257 -11.16 1.37 -9.13
C PHE A 257 -12.33 0.39 -9.02
N LEU A 258 -13.43 0.78 -8.38
CA LEU A 258 -14.61 -0.07 -8.21
C LEU A 258 -15.34 -0.32 -9.53
N ASP A 259 -15.43 0.69 -10.40
CA ASP A 259 -16.00 0.53 -11.75
C ASP A 259 -15.17 -0.44 -12.60
N TRP A 260 -13.85 -0.44 -12.40
CA TRP A 260 -12.93 -1.31 -13.13
C TRP A 260 -12.88 -2.74 -12.55
N ALA A 261 -12.84 -2.89 -11.22
CA ALA A 261 -12.56 -4.16 -10.56
C ALA A 261 -13.80 -4.93 -10.08
N LEU A 262 -14.92 -4.27 -9.77
CA LEU A 262 -16.11 -4.94 -9.23
C LEU A 262 -17.02 -5.44 -10.38
N PRO A 263 -17.43 -6.72 -10.38
CA PRO A 263 -18.27 -7.27 -11.43
C PRO A 263 -19.66 -6.62 -11.44
N ALA A 264 -20.25 -6.54 -12.64
CA ALA A 264 -21.47 -5.76 -12.89
C ALA A 264 -22.68 -6.20 -12.05
N ASP A 265 -22.76 -7.48 -11.69
CA ASP A 265 -23.82 -8.07 -10.87
C ASP A 265 -23.71 -7.71 -9.38
N GLU A 266 -22.56 -7.23 -8.91
CA GLU A 266 -22.38 -6.74 -7.53
C GLU A 266 -22.49 -5.21 -7.39
N GLN A 267 -22.64 -4.48 -8.49
CA GLN A 267 -22.72 -3.01 -8.51
C GLN A 267 -23.93 -2.47 -7.74
N ASP A 268 -25.06 -3.18 -7.74
CA ASP A 268 -26.23 -2.75 -6.99
C ASP A 268 -26.05 -2.92 -5.48
N ARG A 269 -25.40 -4.02 -5.05
CA ARG A 269 -24.99 -4.21 -3.65
C ARG A 269 -24.03 -3.11 -3.19
N LEU A 270 -23.10 -2.69 -4.04
CA LEU A 270 -22.22 -1.56 -3.75
C LEU A 270 -23.00 -0.27 -3.49
N LYS A 271 -23.96 0.07 -4.36
CA LYS A 271 -24.80 1.27 -4.20
C LYS A 271 -25.59 1.24 -2.89
N GLU A 272 -26.12 0.08 -2.52
CA GLU A 272 -26.84 -0.12 -1.25
C GLU A 272 -25.92 0.10 -0.05
N ASN A 273 -24.75 -0.52 -0.05
CA ASN A 273 -23.76 -0.37 1.04
C ASN A 273 -23.28 1.08 1.19
N ILE A 274 -23.03 1.79 0.08
CA ILE A 274 -22.67 3.21 0.11
C ILE A 274 -23.79 4.05 0.72
N ARG A 275 -25.05 3.80 0.35
CA ARG A 275 -26.21 4.50 0.93
C ARG A 275 -26.33 4.23 2.43
N ALA A 276 -26.21 2.97 2.85
CA ALA A 276 -26.28 2.57 4.25
C ALA A 276 -25.17 3.24 5.08
N TYR A 277 -23.92 3.22 4.60
CA TYR A 277 -22.81 3.88 5.25
C TYR A 277 -23.04 5.39 5.42
N ARG A 278 -23.45 6.09 4.34
CA ARG A 278 -23.74 7.53 4.39
C ARG A 278 -24.85 7.86 5.39
N HIS A 279 -25.93 7.06 5.41
CA HIS A 279 -27.01 7.25 6.37
C HIS A 279 -26.52 7.08 7.82
N GLY A 280 -25.71 6.06 8.08
CA GLY A 280 -25.07 5.84 9.38
C GLY A 280 -24.20 7.02 9.84
N CYS A 281 -23.42 7.63 8.93
CA CYS A 281 -22.61 8.82 9.26
C CYS A 281 -23.43 10.07 9.60
N HIS A 282 -24.64 10.22 9.05
CA HIS A 282 -25.51 11.37 9.31
C HIS A 282 -26.26 11.27 10.64
N ILE A 283 -26.46 10.07 11.18
CA ILE A 283 -27.10 9.85 12.49
C ILE A 283 -26.12 10.14 13.66
N VAL A 284 -24.82 10.14 13.39
CA VAL A 284 -23.75 10.28 14.40
C VAL A 284 -23.21 11.72 14.51
N LYS A 285 -23.82 12.70 13.83
CA LYS A 285 -23.53 14.14 13.96
C LYS A 285 -24.63 14.85 14.74
#